data_AF-A0A9Q1A050-F1
#
_entry.id   AF-A0A9Q1A050-F1
#
_cell.length_a   1.000
_cell.length_b   1.000
_cell.length_c   1.000
_cell.angle_alpha   90.00
_cell.angle_beta   90.00
_cell.angle_gamma   90.00
#
_symmetry.space_group_name_H-M   'P 1'
#
loop_
_entity.id
_entity.type
_entity.pdbx_description
1 polymer ?
#
loop_
_entity_poly.entity_id
_entity_poly.type
_entity_poly.pdbx_seq_one_letter_code
_entity_poly.pdbx_strand_id
1 'polypeptide(L)'
;MSTVSHGVSIEVLSRITVHSCDSIFGDGETRLLMHITGLLPWLCLQLSKDTAAVPALPPQQQWQKACFVANNIAHWCRAKSLDELATVFVVYAHGEIKSIDTLLACVSPLMCNEWFPKHSALAFGHLLQLLEKGPIEYQRVILLMLKALLQHTPMDASQSPRMYAIVSQLVESSLCFEALSVLEALLQSCSSLTGSHPPEPGSYDNGADEKLLAPQTSFKARSGPLQYGLGSGFGTGHMAASQWGTESGIPSREVALQNTRLILGRVLDNRDLEKRKEYRRLVPFVTNIGNP
;
A
#
# COMPACT_ATOMS: atom_id res chain seq x y z
N MET A 1 -11.65 -13.94 14.82
CA MET A 1 -10.31 -13.78 14.22
C MET A 1 -9.95 -15.08 13.54
N SER A 2 -9.65 -15.05 12.23
CA SER A 2 -9.37 -16.25 11.42
C SER A 2 -8.21 -17.05 12.03
N THR A 3 -8.40 -18.35 12.27
CA THR A 3 -7.41 -19.27 12.86
C THR A 3 -6.36 -19.75 11.84
N VAL A 4 -6.17 -19.01 10.75
CA VAL A 4 -5.21 -19.36 9.71
C VAL A 4 -3.87 -18.75 10.08
N SER A 5 -2.81 -19.57 10.06
CA SER A 5 -1.48 -19.10 10.39
C SER A 5 -0.98 -18.07 9.37
N HIS A 6 -0.41 -16.99 9.89
CA HIS A 6 0.15 -15.88 9.11
C HIS A 6 1.10 -16.35 7.99
N GLY A 7 1.93 -17.36 8.27
CA GLY A 7 2.86 -17.93 7.30
C GLY A 7 2.19 -18.60 6.09
N VAL A 8 0.99 -19.16 6.28
CA VAL A 8 0.21 -19.82 5.22
C VAL A 8 -0.40 -18.76 4.29
N SER A 9 -0.81 -17.59 4.80
CA SER A 9 -1.27 -16.45 3.99
C SER A 9 -0.17 -15.88 3.10
N ILE A 10 1.02 -15.63 3.65
CA ILE A 10 2.18 -15.12 2.88
C ILE A 10 2.54 -16.08 1.75
N GLU A 11 2.52 -17.37 2.04
CA GLU A 11 2.89 -18.39 1.09
C GLU A 11 1.88 -18.55 -0.05
N VAL A 12 0.58 -18.34 0.24
CA VAL A 12 -0.46 -18.26 -0.80
C VAL A 12 -0.29 -17.01 -1.65
N LEU A 13 -0.13 -15.84 -1.03
CA LEU A 13 0.07 -14.57 -1.75
C LEU A 13 1.30 -14.61 -2.66
N SER A 14 2.42 -15.17 -2.19
CA SER A 14 3.64 -15.36 -2.98
C SER A 14 3.51 -16.35 -4.14
N ARG A 15 2.48 -17.20 -4.17
CA ARG A 15 2.24 -18.12 -5.29
C ARG A 15 1.20 -17.59 -6.25
N ILE A 16 0.23 -16.83 -5.75
CA ILE A 16 -0.75 -16.13 -6.60
C ILE A 16 -0.04 -15.13 -7.52
N THR A 17 1.06 -14.51 -7.07
CA THR A 17 1.93 -13.69 -7.94
C THR A 17 2.32 -14.42 -9.22
N VAL A 18 2.51 -15.74 -9.20
CA VAL A 18 3.00 -16.59 -10.31
C VAL A 18 1.91 -16.90 -11.36
N HIS A 19 0.65 -16.54 -11.12
CA HIS A 19 -0.44 -16.78 -12.06
C HIS A 19 -0.98 -15.47 -12.64
N SER A 20 -1.27 -15.45 -13.95
CA SER A 20 -2.00 -14.35 -14.58
C SER A 20 -3.46 -14.34 -14.08
N CYS A 21 -3.68 -13.68 -12.96
CA CYS A 21 -4.97 -13.58 -12.29
C CYS A 21 -5.71 -12.28 -12.67
N ASP A 22 -5.55 -11.81 -13.91
CA ASP A 22 -6.12 -10.52 -14.39
C ASP A 22 -7.66 -10.50 -14.23
N SER A 23 -8.28 -11.67 -14.38
CA SER A 23 -9.72 -11.86 -14.20
C SER A 23 -10.18 -11.89 -12.73
N ILE A 24 -9.28 -11.73 -11.76
CA ILE A 24 -9.58 -11.77 -10.32
C ILE A 24 -9.14 -10.49 -9.61
N PHE A 25 -7.92 -10.01 -9.89
CA PHE A 25 -7.29 -8.94 -9.11
C PHE A 25 -7.20 -7.59 -9.84
N GLY A 26 -7.85 -7.46 -11.00
CA GLY A 26 -7.80 -6.26 -11.83
C GLY A 26 -6.80 -6.38 -12.97
N ASP A 27 -6.61 -5.28 -13.69
CA ASP A 27 -5.73 -5.25 -14.86
C ASP A 27 -4.28 -5.68 -14.54
N GLY A 28 -3.57 -6.14 -15.56
CA GLY A 28 -2.21 -6.64 -15.41
C GLY A 28 -1.16 -5.56 -15.10
N GLU A 29 -1.52 -4.28 -15.13
CA GLU A 29 -0.65 -3.12 -14.85
C GLU A 29 -0.62 -2.85 -13.34
N THR A 30 -1.79 -2.77 -12.71
CA THR A 30 -1.98 -2.52 -11.27
C THR A 30 -1.81 -3.77 -10.41
N ARG A 31 -1.95 -4.97 -10.99
CA ARG A 31 -1.75 -6.22 -10.24
C ARG A 31 -0.34 -6.34 -9.67
N LEU A 32 0.71 -6.05 -10.44
CA LEU A 32 2.09 -6.17 -9.95
C LEU A 32 2.36 -5.14 -8.84
N LEU A 33 1.90 -3.91 -9.02
CA LEU A 33 1.91 -2.88 -7.98
C LEU A 33 1.32 -3.42 -6.67
N MET A 34 0.10 -3.95 -6.73
CA MET A 34 -0.60 -4.45 -5.54
C MET A 34 0.09 -5.64 -4.88
N HIS A 35 0.70 -6.53 -5.67
CA HIS A 35 1.49 -7.63 -5.11
C HIS A 35 2.74 -7.12 -4.40
N ILE A 36 3.45 -6.15 -4.98
CA ILE A 36 4.61 -5.54 -4.33
C ILE A 36 4.17 -4.80 -3.07
N THR A 37 3.15 -3.94 -3.14
CA THR A 37 2.63 -3.18 -1.98
C THR A 37 2.16 -4.11 -0.86
N GLY A 38 1.55 -5.25 -1.17
CA GLY A 38 1.09 -6.22 -0.17
C GLY A 38 2.17 -7.11 0.43
N LEU A 39 3.24 -7.43 -0.31
CA LEU A 39 4.32 -8.32 0.15
C LEU A 39 5.52 -7.58 0.73
N LEU A 40 5.76 -6.33 0.33
CA LEU A 40 6.90 -5.54 0.78
C LEU A 40 6.93 -5.33 2.30
N PRO A 41 5.80 -5.08 3.02
CA PRO A 41 5.81 -5.02 4.47
C PRO A 41 6.37 -6.28 5.13
N TRP A 42 6.05 -7.45 4.57
CA TRP A 42 6.55 -8.73 5.06
C TRP A 42 8.03 -8.94 4.76
N LEU A 43 8.50 -8.57 3.57
CA LEU A 43 9.93 -8.62 3.23
C LEU A 43 10.76 -7.71 4.12
N CYS A 44 10.27 -6.50 4.40
CA CYS A 44 10.89 -5.57 5.35
C CYS A 44 10.98 -6.15 6.75
N LEU A 45 9.93 -6.84 7.24
CA LEU A 45 9.98 -7.50 8.54
C LEU A 45 11.09 -8.56 8.64
N GLN A 46 11.45 -9.23 7.55
CA GLN A 46 12.54 -10.22 7.57
C GLN A 46 13.93 -9.58 7.73
N LEU A 47 14.05 -8.26 7.53
CA LEU A 47 15.28 -7.50 7.78
C LEU A 47 15.37 -6.97 9.22
N SER A 48 14.28 -7.01 9.98
CA SER A 48 14.26 -6.59 11.38
C SER A 48 15.05 -7.58 12.24
N LYS A 49 16.07 -7.08 12.92
CA LYS A 49 16.87 -7.88 13.87
C LYS A 49 16.17 -8.09 15.22
N ASP A 50 15.16 -7.28 15.53
CA ASP A 50 14.48 -7.24 16.85
C ASP A 50 13.31 -8.23 16.99
N THR A 51 13.12 -9.13 16.03
CA THR A 51 11.89 -9.96 15.99
C THR A 51 12.04 -11.24 16.80
N ALA A 52 12.05 -11.11 18.13
CA ALA A 52 11.73 -12.20 19.05
C ALA A 52 10.23 -12.61 19.02
N ALA A 53 9.42 -11.99 18.14
CA ALA A 53 7.96 -11.99 18.26
C ALA A 53 7.18 -12.72 17.13
N VAL A 54 7.83 -13.43 16.19
CA VAL A 54 7.10 -14.25 15.20
C VAL A 54 7.24 -15.74 15.55
N PRO A 55 6.26 -16.39 16.21
CA PRO A 55 6.47 -17.68 16.88
C PRO A 55 6.43 -18.92 15.98
N ALA A 56 6.45 -18.80 14.64
CA ALA A 56 5.93 -19.88 13.80
C ALA A 56 6.98 -20.74 13.06
N LEU A 57 8.19 -20.25 12.75
CA LEU A 57 9.20 -21.00 11.99
C LEU A 57 10.64 -20.62 12.40
N PRO A 58 11.63 -21.52 12.28
CA PRO A 58 13.05 -21.19 12.48
C PRO A 58 13.47 -20.00 11.61
N PRO A 59 14.29 -19.05 12.13
CA PRO A 59 14.70 -17.84 11.41
C PRO A 59 15.28 -18.11 10.01
N GLN A 60 16.06 -19.18 9.88
CA GLN A 60 16.64 -19.60 8.60
C GLN A 60 15.58 -19.99 7.56
N GLN A 61 14.50 -20.64 7.98
CA GLN A 61 13.42 -21.04 7.09
C GLN A 61 12.55 -19.85 6.68
N GLN A 62 12.39 -18.84 7.56
CA GLN A 62 11.71 -17.60 7.21
C GLN A 62 12.51 -16.79 6.17
N TRP A 63 13.83 -16.73 6.35
CA TRP A 63 14.72 -16.08 5.39
C TRP A 63 14.70 -16.75 4.01
N GLN A 64 14.77 -18.08 3.94
CA GLN A 64 14.65 -18.79 2.65
C GLN A 64 13.33 -18.51 1.93
N LYS A 65 12.22 -18.40 2.69
CA LYS A 65 10.93 -17.99 2.13
C LYS A 65 10.99 -16.56 1.60
N ALA A 66 11.65 -15.65 2.33
CA ALA A 66 11.83 -14.25 1.91
C ALA A 66 12.57 -14.15 0.57
N CYS A 67 13.68 -14.89 0.43
CA CYS A 67 14.43 -15.00 -0.81
C CYS A 67 13.55 -15.54 -1.96
N PHE A 68 12.73 -16.57 -1.70
CA PHE A 68 11.81 -17.11 -2.70
C PHE A 68 10.76 -16.09 -3.15
N VAL A 69 10.13 -15.38 -2.20
CA VAL A 69 9.14 -14.33 -2.50
C VAL A 69 9.79 -13.21 -3.32
N ALA A 70 10.95 -12.73 -2.91
CA ALA A 70 11.67 -11.67 -3.60
C ALA A 70 12.07 -12.08 -5.03
N ASN A 71 12.57 -13.30 -5.23
CA ASN A 71 12.88 -13.83 -6.57
C ASN A 71 11.63 -13.94 -7.46
N ASN A 72 10.47 -14.30 -6.90
CA ASN A 72 9.22 -14.31 -7.67
C ASN A 72 8.82 -12.90 -8.10
N ILE A 73 8.91 -11.91 -7.20
CA ILE A 73 8.65 -10.51 -7.56
C ILE A 73 9.63 -10.07 -8.66
N ALA A 74 10.92 -10.36 -8.52
CA ALA A 74 11.94 -10.01 -9.52
C ALA A 74 11.64 -10.62 -10.90
N HIS A 75 11.19 -11.88 -10.95
CA HIS A 75 10.79 -12.52 -12.19
C HIS A 75 9.67 -11.75 -12.91
N TRP A 76 8.65 -11.31 -12.17
CA TRP A 76 7.54 -10.54 -12.74
C TRP A 76 7.90 -9.11 -13.13
N CYS A 77 8.78 -8.47 -12.36
CA CYS A 77 9.35 -7.19 -12.77
C CYS A 77 10.04 -7.32 -14.13
N ARG A 78 10.88 -8.36 -14.35
CA ARG A 78 11.51 -8.61 -15.67
C ARG A 78 10.49 -8.92 -16.76
N ALA A 79 9.47 -9.72 -16.47
CA ALA A 79 8.41 -10.02 -17.42
C ALA A 79 7.61 -8.77 -17.86
N LYS A 80 7.68 -7.69 -17.08
CA LYS A 80 7.08 -6.38 -17.35
C LYS A 80 8.11 -5.31 -17.74
N SER A 81 9.36 -5.70 -18.01
CA SER A 81 10.46 -4.79 -18.37
C SER A 81 10.81 -3.75 -17.29
N LEU A 82 10.60 -4.08 -16.02
CA LEU A 82 10.98 -3.28 -14.86
C LEU A 82 12.31 -3.79 -14.27
N ASP A 83 13.38 -3.74 -15.08
CA ASP A 83 14.65 -4.41 -14.78
C ASP A 83 15.38 -3.85 -13.56
N GLU A 84 15.29 -2.54 -13.31
CA GLU A 84 15.87 -1.91 -12.13
C GLU A 84 15.18 -2.43 -10.85
N LEU A 85 13.84 -2.47 -10.86
CA LEU A 85 13.07 -2.97 -9.72
C LEU A 85 13.30 -4.46 -9.51
N ALA A 86 13.42 -5.24 -10.60
CA ALA A 86 13.81 -6.64 -10.51
C ALA A 86 15.17 -6.82 -9.83
N THR A 87 16.14 -5.97 -10.19
CA THR A 87 17.49 -6.01 -9.62
C THR A 87 17.48 -5.78 -8.13
N VAL A 88 16.69 -4.82 -7.62
CA VAL A 88 16.56 -4.57 -6.18
C VAL A 88 16.11 -5.83 -5.42
N PHE A 89 15.10 -6.54 -5.94
CA PHE A 89 14.61 -7.78 -5.30
C PHE A 89 15.58 -8.95 -5.43
N VAL A 90 16.38 -9.00 -6.50
CA VAL A 90 17.49 -9.96 -6.62
C VAL A 90 18.56 -9.69 -5.57
N VAL A 91 18.99 -8.44 -5.41
CA VAL A 91 19.99 -8.02 -4.41
C VAL A 91 19.48 -8.28 -2.98
N TYR A 92 18.18 -8.07 -2.72
CA TYR A 92 17.53 -8.50 -1.48
C TYR A 92 17.67 -10.02 -1.27
N ALA A 93 17.34 -10.83 -2.28
CA ALA A 93 17.35 -12.29 -2.18
C ALA A 93 18.76 -12.87 -1.95
N HIS A 94 19.80 -12.21 -2.47
CA HIS A 94 21.21 -12.53 -2.19
C HIS A 94 21.66 -12.09 -0.79
N GLY A 95 20.80 -11.36 -0.07
CA GLY A 95 21.07 -10.88 1.28
C GLY A 95 21.99 -9.69 1.32
N GLU A 96 22.16 -8.94 0.23
CA GLU A 96 23.01 -7.74 0.22
C GLU A 96 22.32 -6.54 0.89
N ILE A 97 20.98 -6.50 0.86
CA ILE A 97 20.18 -5.50 1.59
C ILE A 97 20.02 -5.96 3.05
N LYS A 98 20.48 -5.13 3.99
CA LYS A 98 20.55 -5.48 5.43
C LYS A 98 19.61 -4.68 6.34
N SER A 99 18.92 -3.67 5.82
CA SER A 99 18.01 -2.82 6.60
C SER A 99 16.76 -2.46 5.81
N ILE A 100 15.69 -2.17 6.56
CA ILE A 100 14.41 -1.73 6.01
C ILE A 100 14.60 -0.43 5.22
N ASP A 101 15.33 0.53 5.79
CA ASP A 101 15.55 1.84 5.16
C ASP A 101 16.23 1.71 3.80
N THR A 102 17.24 0.85 3.67
CA THR A 102 17.91 0.60 2.39
C THR A 102 16.96 -0.03 1.37
N LEU A 103 16.15 -1.02 1.77
CA LEU A 103 15.18 -1.63 0.86
C LEU A 103 14.18 -0.59 0.35
N LEU A 104 13.61 0.20 1.26
CA LEU A 104 12.60 1.20 0.92
C LEU A 104 13.18 2.34 0.08
N ALA A 105 14.41 2.78 0.34
CA ALA A 105 15.08 3.78 -0.48
C ALA A 105 15.33 3.31 -1.92
N CYS A 106 15.56 2.01 -2.13
CA CYS A 106 15.73 1.44 -3.47
C CYS A 106 14.40 1.21 -4.19
N VAL A 107 13.37 0.72 -3.49
CA VAL A 107 12.09 0.33 -4.11
C VAL A 107 11.17 1.53 -4.36
N SER A 108 11.06 2.45 -3.39
CA SER A 108 10.09 3.56 -3.44
C SER A 108 10.21 4.46 -4.68
N PRO A 109 11.41 4.96 -5.08
CA PRO A 109 11.52 5.81 -6.27
C PRO A 109 11.09 5.09 -7.55
N LEU A 110 11.45 3.81 -7.70
CA LEU A 110 11.10 2.99 -8.86
C LEU A 110 9.58 2.75 -8.93
N MET A 111 8.96 2.44 -7.79
CA MET A 111 7.50 2.27 -7.73
C MET A 111 6.75 3.57 -8.02
N CYS A 112 7.21 4.67 -7.42
CA CYS A 112 6.58 5.98 -7.61
C CYS A 112 6.69 6.42 -9.08
N ASN A 113 7.85 6.27 -9.71
CA ASN A 113 8.02 6.66 -11.11
C ASN A 113 7.12 5.85 -12.06
N GLU A 114 7.00 4.54 -11.84
CA GLU A 114 6.24 3.66 -12.73
C GLU A 114 4.73 3.82 -12.58
N TRP A 115 4.21 3.75 -11.35
CA TRP A 115 2.77 3.60 -11.14
C TRP A 115 2.08 4.84 -10.60
N PHE A 116 2.77 5.69 -9.83
CA PHE A 116 2.08 6.71 -9.03
C PHE A 116 1.46 7.87 -9.82
N PRO A 117 1.90 8.21 -11.05
CA PRO A 117 1.20 9.19 -11.89
C PRO A 117 -0.28 8.84 -12.13
N LYS A 118 -0.64 7.55 -12.10
CA LYS A 118 -2.01 7.07 -12.36
C LYS A 118 -2.64 6.31 -11.19
N HIS A 119 -1.82 5.65 -10.37
CA HIS A 119 -2.29 4.62 -9.45
C HIS A 119 -1.82 4.83 -8.00
N SER A 120 -1.34 6.01 -7.63
CA SER A 120 -0.89 6.32 -6.26
C SER A 120 -1.98 6.07 -5.21
N ALA A 121 -3.22 6.48 -5.49
CA ALA A 121 -4.37 6.29 -4.59
C ALA A 121 -4.62 4.81 -4.26
N LEU A 122 -4.34 3.91 -5.19
CA LEU A 122 -4.50 2.47 -4.99
C LEU A 122 -3.47 1.94 -3.97
N ALA A 123 -2.19 2.29 -4.16
CA ALA A 123 -1.13 1.87 -3.26
C ALA A 123 -1.28 2.47 -1.85
N PHE A 124 -1.50 3.79 -1.76
CA PHE A 124 -1.73 4.46 -0.47
C PHE A 124 -3.00 3.95 0.21
N GLY A 125 -4.09 3.77 -0.53
CA GLY A 125 -5.34 3.23 0.00
C GLY A 125 -5.16 1.83 0.60
N HIS A 126 -4.39 0.97 -0.07
CA HIS A 126 -4.07 -0.36 0.43
C HIS A 126 -3.23 -0.33 1.71
N LEU A 127 -2.18 0.49 1.74
CA LEU A 127 -1.32 0.63 2.91
C LEU A 127 -2.08 1.20 4.11
N LEU A 128 -2.95 2.19 3.90
CA LEU A 128 -3.81 2.74 4.96
C LEU A 128 -4.79 1.69 5.48
N GLN A 129 -5.35 0.85 4.61
CA GLN A 129 -6.23 -0.25 5.03
C GLN A 129 -5.46 -1.30 5.84
N LEU A 130 -4.22 -1.63 5.46
CA LEU A 130 -3.37 -2.52 6.22
C LEU A 130 -2.93 -1.91 7.56
N LEU A 131 -2.71 -0.59 7.61
CA LEU A 131 -2.36 0.10 8.85
C LEU A 131 -3.52 0.08 9.86
N GLU A 132 -4.75 0.29 9.36
CA GLU A 132 -5.97 0.35 10.17
C GLU A 132 -6.46 -1.04 10.62
N LYS A 133 -6.41 -2.04 9.73
CA LYS A 133 -7.06 -3.35 9.94
C LYS A 133 -6.12 -4.54 9.88
N GLY A 134 -4.85 -4.31 9.55
CA GLY A 134 -3.86 -5.36 9.41
C GLY A 134 -3.22 -5.77 10.73
N PRO A 135 -2.34 -6.79 10.68
CA PRO A 135 -1.55 -7.22 11.83
C PRO A 135 -0.68 -6.10 12.42
N ILE A 136 -0.62 -6.03 13.75
CA ILE A 136 0.07 -4.97 14.47
C ILE A 136 1.58 -4.94 14.16
N GLU A 137 2.16 -6.09 13.87
CA GLU A 137 3.58 -6.26 13.56
C GLU A 137 3.99 -5.49 12.30
N TYR A 138 3.04 -5.24 11.39
CA TYR A 138 3.29 -4.49 10.17
C TYR A 138 3.21 -2.99 10.33
N GLN A 139 2.57 -2.47 11.39
CA GLN A 139 2.25 -1.04 11.49
C GLN A 139 3.50 -0.16 11.35
N ARG A 140 4.59 -0.49 12.06
CA ARG A 140 5.86 0.24 11.96
C ARG A 140 6.37 0.28 10.53
N VAL A 141 6.43 -0.88 9.88
CA VAL A 141 6.94 -0.99 8.50
C VAL A 141 6.05 -0.24 7.52
N ILE A 142 4.73 -0.32 7.69
CA ILE A 142 3.77 0.41 6.85
C ILE A 142 3.97 1.92 6.99
N LEU A 143 4.20 2.44 8.20
CA LEU A 143 4.51 3.85 8.41
C LEU A 143 5.82 4.26 7.71
N LEU A 144 6.86 3.44 7.82
CA LEU A 144 8.13 3.68 7.11
C LEU A 144 7.94 3.68 5.58
N MET A 145 7.12 2.76 5.06
CA MET A 145 6.76 2.71 3.64
C MET A 145 5.96 3.95 3.21
N LEU A 146 4.95 4.35 3.96
CA LEU A 146 4.15 5.54 3.69
C LEU A 146 5.06 6.79 3.61
N LYS A 147 5.97 6.94 4.57
CA LYS A 147 6.97 8.03 4.55
C LYS A 147 7.82 7.99 3.29
N ALA A 148 8.42 6.84 2.97
CA ALA A 148 9.31 6.72 1.81
C ALA A 148 8.59 7.01 0.48
N LEU A 149 7.33 6.58 0.35
CA LEU A 149 6.53 6.86 -0.84
C LEU A 149 6.14 8.35 -0.96
N LEU A 150 5.77 8.99 0.14
CA LEU A 150 5.44 10.43 0.19
C LEU A 150 6.63 11.32 -0.19
N GLN A 151 7.86 10.86 0.03
CA GLN A 151 9.06 11.60 -0.40
C GLN A 151 9.20 11.71 -1.93
N HIS A 152 8.57 10.81 -2.68
CA HIS A 152 8.72 10.72 -4.14
C HIS A 152 7.44 11.06 -4.91
N THR A 153 6.30 11.22 -4.24
CA THR A 153 5.04 11.57 -4.90
C THR A 153 4.17 12.41 -3.98
N PRO A 154 3.71 13.60 -4.43
CA PRO A 154 2.75 14.37 -3.66
C PRO A 154 1.44 13.59 -3.54
N MET A 155 0.92 13.50 -2.31
CA MET A 155 -0.36 12.85 -2.03
C MET A 155 -1.51 13.59 -2.71
N ASP A 156 -2.48 12.84 -3.27
CA ASP A 156 -3.73 13.44 -3.73
C ASP A 156 -4.49 14.08 -2.55
N ALA A 157 -4.89 15.34 -2.73
CA ALA A 157 -5.63 16.12 -1.75
C ALA A 157 -6.91 15.41 -1.28
N SER A 158 -7.52 14.57 -2.12
CA SER A 158 -8.71 13.78 -1.75
C SER A 158 -8.43 12.71 -0.68
N GLN A 159 -7.21 12.17 -0.65
CA GLN A 159 -6.81 11.08 0.25
C GLN A 159 -6.12 11.59 1.53
N SER A 160 -5.58 12.82 1.51
CA SER A 160 -4.89 13.44 2.65
C SER A 160 -5.70 13.39 3.95
N PRO A 161 -7.01 13.75 4.00
CA PRO A 161 -7.79 13.71 5.25
C PRO A 161 -7.85 12.32 5.88
N ARG A 162 -7.98 11.27 5.06
CA ARG A 162 -8.01 9.89 5.53
C ARG A 162 -6.67 9.46 6.11
N MET A 163 -5.57 9.84 5.46
CA MET A 163 -4.23 9.55 5.97
C MET A 163 -3.99 10.26 7.31
N TYR A 164 -4.33 11.55 7.42
CA TYR A 164 -4.26 12.28 8.70
C TYR A 164 -5.07 11.59 9.80
N ALA A 165 -6.33 11.22 9.51
CA ALA A 165 -7.20 10.59 10.49
C ALA A 165 -6.63 9.27 11.03
N ILE A 166 -6.09 8.41 10.16
CA ILE A 166 -5.55 7.10 10.56
C ILE A 166 -4.20 7.26 11.27
N VAL A 167 -3.28 8.03 10.69
CA VAL A 167 -1.90 8.16 11.23
C VAL A 167 -1.89 8.93 12.55
N SER A 168 -2.75 9.93 12.74
CA SER A 168 -2.80 10.72 13.98
C SER A 168 -3.19 9.89 15.20
N GLN A 169 -4.00 8.84 15.02
CA GLN A 169 -4.36 7.90 16.09
C GLN A 169 -3.15 7.12 16.63
N LEU A 170 -2.07 7.02 15.85
CA LEU A 170 -0.86 6.30 16.22
C LEU A 170 0.17 7.18 16.93
N VAL A 171 -0.04 8.50 17.01
CA VAL A 171 0.88 9.45 17.66
C VAL A 171 0.97 9.21 19.18
N GLU A 172 -0.11 8.72 19.80
CA GLU A 172 -0.12 8.37 21.23
C GLU A 172 0.40 6.95 21.51
N SER A 173 0.79 6.19 20.47
CA SER A 173 1.29 4.82 20.58
C SER A 173 2.82 4.76 20.68
N SER A 174 3.37 3.56 20.81
CA SER A 174 4.82 3.31 20.72
C SER A 174 5.43 3.60 19.34
N LEU A 175 4.59 3.89 18.32
CA LEU A 175 4.98 4.24 16.97
C LEU A 175 4.97 5.76 16.71
N CYS A 176 4.99 6.57 17.78
CA CYS A 176 4.82 8.02 17.70
C CYS A 176 5.85 8.68 16.76
N PHE A 177 7.11 8.25 16.78
CA PHE A 177 8.16 8.80 15.93
C PHE A 177 7.92 8.52 14.44
N GLU A 178 7.56 7.28 14.10
CA GLU A 178 7.23 6.91 12.72
C GLU A 178 5.94 7.62 12.25
N ALA A 179 4.92 7.72 13.11
CA ALA A 179 3.67 8.41 12.79
C ALA A 179 3.89 9.91 12.54
N LEU A 180 4.64 10.60 13.42
CA LEU A 180 5.00 12.00 13.24
C LEU A 180 5.81 12.22 11.97
N SER A 181 6.74 11.31 11.65
CA SER A 181 7.52 11.38 10.41
C SER A 181 6.65 11.30 9.14
N VAL A 182 5.58 10.50 9.16
CA VAL A 182 4.62 10.42 8.06
C VAL A 182 3.79 11.71 7.96
N LEU A 183 3.32 12.24 9.09
CA LEU A 183 2.56 13.49 9.12
C LEU A 183 3.39 14.68 8.62
N GLU A 184 4.67 14.73 8.97
CA GLU A 184 5.60 15.74 8.46
C GLU A 184 5.79 15.64 6.94
N ALA A 185 6.03 14.43 6.42
CA ALA A 185 6.17 14.20 4.97
C ALA A 185 4.88 14.59 4.22
N LEU A 186 3.71 14.34 4.81
CA LEU A 186 2.42 14.73 4.25
C LEU A 186 2.25 16.25 4.19
N LEU A 187 2.66 16.97 5.25
CA LEU A 187 2.64 18.45 5.29
C LEU A 187 3.57 19.05 4.24
N GLN A 188 4.78 18.50 4.10
CA GLN A 188 5.75 18.93 3.07
C GLN A 188 5.19 18.73 1.66
N SER A 189 4.48 17.61 1.43
CA SER A 189 3.83 17.30 0.15
C SER A 189 2.72 18.29 -0.22
N CYS A 190 1.97 18.82 0.77
CA CYS A 190 0.94 19.83 0.55
C CYS A 190 1.53 21.24 0.28
N SER A 191 2.74 21.51 0.77
CA SER A 191 3.37 22.84 0.69
C SER A 191 4.02 23.12 -0.67
N SER A 192 4.39 22.07 -1.41
CA SER A 192 4.98 22.17 -2.76
C SER A 192 3.99 22.69 -3.81
N LEU A 193 2.67 22.53 -3.60
CA LEU A 193 1.64 23.06 -4.51
C LEU A 193 1.47 24.59 -4.44
N THR A 194 1.96 25.25 -3.39
CA THR A 194 1.81 26.72 -3.23
C THR A 194 3.00 27.54 -3.77
N GLY A 195 3.98 26.90 -4.42
CA GLY A 195 5.28 27.51 -4.74
C GLY A 195 5.61 27.66 -6.23
N SER A 196 4.63 27.77 -7.13
CA SER A 196 4.88 28.01 -8.57
C SER A 196 4.47 29.44 -8.98
N HIS A 197 5.17 30.44 -8.46
CA HIS A 197 5.32 31.73 -9.14
C HIS A 197 6.79 31.84 -9.58
N PRO A 198 7.08 32.04 -10.88
CA PRO A 198 8.44 32.38 -11.27
C PRO A 198 8.81 33.74 -10.65
N PRO A 199 10.01 33.91 -10.08
CA PRO A 199 10.51 35.24 -9.77
C PRO A 199 10.75 35.95 -11.11
N GLU A 200 9.98 37.01 -11.38
CA GLU A 200 10.33 37.95 -12.45
C GLU A 200 11.71 38.57 -12.15
N PRO A 201 12.62 38.63 -13.13
CA PRO A 201 13.86 39.39 -12.99
C PRO A 201 13.61 40.84 -13.41
N GLY A 202 13.44 41.74 -12.43
CA GLY A 202 13.44 43.19 -12.62
C GLY A 202 14.10 43.85 -11.42
N SER A 203 15.40 44.16 -11.52
CA SER A 203 15.93 45.50 -11.77
C SER A 203 15.83 46.46 -10.57
N TYR A 204 17.00 46.72 -10.00
CA TYR A 204 17.42 47.76 -9.05
C TYR A 204 16.63 49.08 -9.10
N ASP A 205 16.28 49.68 -7.95
CA ASP A 205 17.10 50.74 -7.31
C ASP A 205 16.60 51.11 -5.87
N ASN A 206 17.54 51.67 -5.11
CA ASN A 206 17.62 52.13 -3.71
C ASN A 206 16.40 52.68 -2.94
N GLY A 207 16.50 52.49 -1.61
CA GLY A 207 15.89 53.36 -0.59
C GLY A 207 16.14 52.87 0.84
N ALA A 208 17.08 53.50 1.55
CA ALA A 208 17.42 53.27 2.95
C ALA A 208 16.24 53.49 3.91
N ASP A 209 16.09 52.67 4.96
CA ASP A 209 16.38 53.07 6.36
C ASP A 209 15.98 51.97 7.38
N GLU A 210 16.70 51.96 8.50
CA GLU A 210 16.51 51.14 9.71
C GLU A 210 15.10 51.28 10.34
N LYS A 211 14.47 50.15 10.71
CA LYS A 211 13.95 49.91 12.09
C LYS A 211 13.26 48.55 12.26
N LEU A 212 13.89 47.71 13.08
CA LEU A 212 13.33 47.09 14.30
C LEU A 212 11.81 46.79 14.41
N LEU A 213 11.57 45.52 14.77
CA LEU A 213 10.46 44.95 15.57
C LEU A 213 9.28 44.32 14.80
N ALA A 214 9.16 43.00 14.94
CA ALA A 214 7.94 42.21 14.79
C ALA A 214 6.91 42.57 15.90
N PRO A 215 5.74 41.89 16.05
CA PRO A 215 4.88 41.17 15.11
C PRO A 215 3.42 41.70 15.16
N GLN A 216 2.57 41.51 14.15
CA GLN A 216 1.12 41.69 14.33
C GLN A 216 0.28 40.63 13.61
N THR A 217 -0.42 39.88 14.46
CA THR A 217 -1.57 39.03 14.26
C THR A 217 -2.73 39.74 13.53
N SER A 218 -3.42 39.06 12.60
CA SER A 218 -4.90 39.10 12.53
C SER A 218 -5.44 38.07 11.53
N PHE A 219 -5.76 36.86 12.03
CA PHE A 219 -6.70 35.97 11.35
C PHE A 219 -8.12 36.46 11.67
N LYS A 220 -8.82 37.01 10.67
CA LYS A 220 -10.29 37.15 10.70
C LYS A 220 -10.90 35.97 9.93
N ALA A 221 -11.34 34.97 10.68
CA ALA A 221 -12.24 33.93 10.20
C ALA A 221 -13.61 34.55 9.89
N ARG A 222 -14.03 34.49 8.63
CA ARG A 222 -15.43 34.71 8.24
C ARG A 222 -16.11 33.35 8.15
N SER A 223 -16.65 32.90 9.27
CA SER A 223 -17.54 31.74 9.35
C SER A 223 -18.85 32.04 8.62
N GLY A 224 -19.18 31.25 7.60
CA GLY A 224 -20.52 31.18 7.00
C GLY A 224 -21.26 29.94 7.54
N PRO A 225 -22.57 30.00 7.80
CA PRO A 225 -23.31 28.88 8.36
C PRO A 225 -23.58 27.81 7.29
N LEU A 226 -22.96 26.64 7.44
CA LEU A 226 -23.38 25.41 6.74
C LEU A 226 -24.61 24.86 7.45
N GLN A 227 -25.74 24.86 6.74
CA GLN A 227 -27.01 24.32 7.23
C GLN A 227 -26.90 22.79 7.37
N TYR A 228 -27.09 22.32 8.60
CA TYR A 228 -27.31 20.91 8.92
C TYR A 228 -28.76 20.53 8.55
N GLY A 229 -28.93 19.73 7.50
CA GLY A 229 -30.19 19.05 7.19
C GLY A 229 -30.21 17.65 7.79
N LEU A 230 -30.70 17.52 9.02
CA LEU A 230 -31.05 16.25 9.64
C LEU A 230 -32.47 15.86 9.21
N GLY A 231 -32.60 14.83 8.37
CA GLY A 231 -33.88 14.30 7.92
C GLY A 231 -33.89 12.78 7.99
N SER A 232 -34.45 12.25 9.08
CA SER A 232 -34.84 10.85 9.24
C SER A 232 -36.10 10.56 8.43
N GLY A 233 -36.12 9.44 7.68
CA GLY A 233 -37.31 8.98 6.96
C GLY A 233 -37.10 7.62 6.29
N PHE A 234 -37.80 6.60 6.79
CA PHE A 234 -37.98 5.28 6.20
C PHE A 234 -38.40 5.35 4.73
N GLY A 235 -37.89 4.44 3.87
CA GLY A 235 -38.45 4.23 2.53
C GLY A 235 -37.59 3.37 1.60
N THR A 236 -38.06 2.16 1.33
CA THR A 236 -37.65 1.24 0.26
C THR A 236 -37.72 1.88 -1.14
N GLY A 237 -36.73 1.65 -2.01
CA GLY A 237 -36.91 1.83 -3.46
C GLY A 237 -35.66 2.11 -4.30
N HIS A 238 -35.24 1.08 -5.02
CA HIS A 238 -34.66 1.08 -6.38
C HIS A 238 -33.54 2.05 -6.81
N MET A 239 -32.45 1.39 -7.20
CA MET A 239 -31.38 1.77 -8.12
C MET A 239 -31.78 2.79 -9.21
N ALA A 240 -30.99 3.86 -9.32
CA ALA A 240 -30.78 4.58 -10.57
C ALA A 240 -29.29 4.47 -10.93
N ALA A 241 -29.01 3.65 -11.94
CA ALA A 241 -27.70 3.51 -12.54
C ALA A 241 -27.37 4.78 -13.33
N SER A 242 -26.38 5.55 -12.86
CA SER A 242 -25.71 6.53 -13.70
C SER A 242 -24.68 5.81 -14.57
N GLN A 243 -25.07 5.68 -15.82
CA GLN A 243 -24.37 5.17 -16.99
C GLN A 243 -22.97 5.79 -17.15
N TRP A 244 -21.94 4.99 -16.92
CA TRP A 244 -20.61 5.17 -17.51
C TRP A 244 -20.27 3.90 -18.29
N GLY A 245 -20.51 3.98 -19.60
CA GLY A 245 -20.04 3.01 -20.56
C GLY A 245 -18.68 3.42 -21.09
N THR A 246 -17.65 2.67 -20.69
CA THR A 246 -16.60 2.23 -21.61
C THR A 246 -16.21 0.82 -21.16
N GLU A 247 -16.52 -0.17 -22.01
CA GLU A 247 -16.21 -1.57 -21.78
C GLU A 247 -14.69 -1.78 -21.77
N SER A 248 -14.15 -2.15 -20.61
CA SER A 248 -12.86 -2.82 -20.53
C SER A 248 -12.84 -3.77 -19.32
N GLY A 249 -12.95 -5.07 -19.63
CA GLY A 249 -12.18 -6.11 -18.96
C GLY A 249 -12.56 -6.58 -17.56
N ILE A 250 -13.60 -6.06 -16.90
CA ILE A 250 -13.99 -6.59 -15.58
C ILE A 250 -14.93 -7.80 -15.79
N PRO A 251 -14.51 -9.04 -15.48
CA PRO A 251 -15.39 -10.20 -15.59
C PRO A 251 -16.58 -10.07 -14.65
N SER A 252 -17.73 -10.64 -15.03
CA SER A 252 -18.90 -10.67 -14.18
C SER A 252 -18.55 -11.28 -12.81
N ARG A 253 -19.25 -10.84 -11.75
CA ARG A 253 -18.98 -11.30 -10.37
C ARG A 253 -18.90 -12.83 -10.25
N GLU A 254 -19.72 -13.54 -11.02
CA GLU A 254 -19.75 -15.01 -11.06
C GLU A 254 -18.51 -15.60 -11.73
N VAL A 255 -18.10 -15.03 -12.87
CA VAL A 255 -16.88 -15.43 -13.57
C VAL A 255 -15.63 -15.13 -12.73
N ALA A 256 -15.59 -13.95 -12.07
CA ALA A 256 -14.53 -13.60 -11.14
C ALA A 256 -14.45 -14.59 -9.97
N LEU A 257 -15.60 -14.96 -9.37
CA LEU A 257 -15.67 -15.97 -8.31
C LEU A 257 -15.21 -17.35 -8.78
N GLN A 258 -15.61 -17.78 -9.98
CA GLN A 258 -15.21 -19.08 -10.53
C GLN A 258 -13.72 -19.13 -10.86
N ASN A 259 -13.17 -18.07 -11.46
CA ASN A 259 -11.74 -17.94 -11.71
C ASN A 259 -10.95 -17.94 -10.40
N THR A 260 -11.43 -17.18 -9.41
CA THR A 260 -10.83 -17.15 -8.06
C THR A 260 -10.79 -18.54 -7.45
N ARG A 261 -11.87 -19.31 -7.58
CA ARG A 261 -11.91 -20.69 -7.09
C ARG A 261 -10.93 -21.60 -7.81
N LEU A 262 -10.84 -21.52 -9.13
CA LEU A 262 -9.95 -22.34 -9.96
C LEU A 262 -8.48 -22.06 -9.65
N ILE A 263 -8.10 -20.78 -9.58
CA ILE A 263 -6.72 -20.37 -9.34
C ILE A 263 -6.28 -20.71 -7.92
N LEU A 264 -7.12 -20.38 -6.92
CA LEU A 264 -6.82 -20.76 -5.55
C LEU A 264 -6.76 -22.29 -5.41
N GLY A 265 -7.67 -23.05 -6.04
CA GLY A 265 -7.60 -24.51 -6.14
C GLY A 265 -6.24 -25.01 -6.63
N ARG A 266 -5.74 -24.52 -7.78
CA ARG A 266 -4.42 -24.87 -8.32
C ARG A 266 -3.26 -24.53 -7.37
N VAL A 267 -3.32 -23.36 -6.72
CA VAL A 267 -2.30 -22.94 -5.74
C VAL A 267 -2.28 -23.86 -4.51
N LEU A 268 -3.46 -24.37 -4.10
CA LEU A 268 -3.61 -25.28 -2.97
C LEU A 268 -3.31 -26.75 -3.29
N ASP A 269 -3.47 -27.17 -4.55
CA ASP A 269 -3.29 -28.56 -4.98
C ASP A 269 -1.81 -28.97 -5.11
N ASN A 270 -0.91 -28.03 -5.35
CA ASN A 270 0.55 -28.24 -5.40
C ASN A 270 1.21 -28.33 -3.99
N ARG A 271 0.60 -29.06 -3.04
CA ARG A 271 1.04 -29.17 -1.63
C ARG A 271 0.86 -30.57 -1.03
N ASP A 272 1.73 -30.89 -0.07
CA ASP A 272 1.60 -32.04 0.83
C ASP A 272 0.25 -32.07 1.55
N LEU A 273 -0.32 -33.28 1.66
CA LEU A 273 -1.68 -33.56 2.11
C LEU A 273 -2.02 -32.97 3.50
N GLU A 274 -1.07 -32.88 4.42
CA GLU A 274 -1.30 -32.37 5.78
C GLU A 274 -1.53 -30.85 5.82
N LYS A 275 -0.73 -30.07 5.07
CA LYS A 275 -0.89 -28.60 5.03
C LYS A 275 -2.14 -28.18 4.27
N ARG A 276 -2.64 -29.05 3.37
CA ARG A 276 -3.85 -28.82 2.55
C ARG A 276 -5.09 -28.53 3.41
N LYS A 277 -5.19 -29.06 4.63
CA LYS A 277 -6.31 -28.78 5.56
C LYS A 277 -6.32 -27.33 6.07
N GLU A 278 -5.16 -26.76 6.38
CA GLU A 278 -5.07 -25.37 6.85
C GLU A 278 -5.28 -24.37 5.70
N TYR A 279 -4.73 -24.67 4.53
CA TYR A 279 -4.96 -23.85 3.33
C TYR A 279 -6.43 -23.84 2.88
N ARG A 280 -7.16 -24.95 3.03
CA ARG A 280 -8.61 -24.98 2.75
C ARG A 280 -9.41 -24.06 3.68
N ARG A 281 -8.89 -23.72 4.87
CA ARG A 281 -9.53 -22.73 5.77
C ARG A 281 -9.33 -21.29 5.30
N LEU A 282 -8.30 -20.98 4.51
CA LEU A 282 -8.14 -19.67 3.85
C LEU A 282 -9.16 -19.44 2.77
N VAL A 283 -9.57 -20.52 2.10
CA VAL A 283 -10.40 -20.44 0.91
C VAL A 283 -11.58 -21.42 1.00
N PRO A 284 -12.48 -21.24 1.98
CA PRO A 284 -13.59 -22.19 2.24
C PRO A 284 -14.57 -22.29 1.06
N PHE A 285 -14.52 -21.35 0.12
CA PHE A 285 -15.35 -21.36 -1.09
C PHE A 285 -14.76 -22.17 -2.26
N VAL A 286 -13.52 -22.68 -2.15
CA VAL A 286 -12.89 -23.56 -3.16
C VAL A 286 -13.33 -25.02 -2.99
N THR A 287 -13.74 -25.44 -1.79
CA THR A 287 -14.06 -26.85 -1.50
C THR A 287 -15.36 -27.36 -2.10
N ASN A 288 -16.18 -26.50 -2.71
CA ASN A 288 -17.42 -26.92 -3.40
C ASN A 288 -17.21 -27.40 -4.85
N ILE A 289 -15.97 -27.56 -5.33
CA ILE A 289 -15.68 -28.15 -6.66
C ILE A 289 -15.62 -29.68 -6.54
N GLY A 290 -16.73 -30.28 -6.12
CA GLY A 290 -16.80 -31.72 -5.89
C GLY A 290 -18.21 -32.25 -5.68
N ASN A 291 -19.15 -31.85 -6.55
CA ASN A 291 -20.22 -32.68 -7.11
C ASN A 291 -21.24 -31.76 -7.82
N PRO A 292 -21.47 -31.90 -9.15
CA PRO A 292 -22.80 -31.63 -9.69
C PRO A 292 -23.84 -32.58 -9.07
#